data_AF-A0A957ZXB7-F1
#
_entry.id   AF-A0A957ZXB7-F1
#
_cell.length_a   1.000
_cell.length_b   1.000
_cell.length_c   1.000
_cell.angle_alpha   90.00
_cell.angle_beta   90.00
_cell.angle_gamma   90.00
#
_symmetry.space_group_name_H-M   'P 1'
#
loop_
_entity.id
_entity.type
_entity.pdbx_description
1 polymer ?
#
loop_
_entity_poly.entity_id
_entity_poly.type
_entity_poly.pdbx_seq_one_letter_code
_entity_poly.pdbx_strand_id
1 'polypeptide(L)' 'MNLHDLFAIPRWRTPGKIALEFEGDGRAATLTYAQLYAAVDRLAAGLQAWGLRKGERVAFYCNSRPEFV' A
#
# COMPACT_ATOMS: atom_id res chain seq x y z
N MET A 1 9.23 -7.57 -14.90
CA MET A 1 8.81 -6.37 -14.15
C MET A 1 7.40 -6.63 -13.66
N ASN A 2 7.20 -6.79 -12.35
CA ASN A 2 5.88 -6.86 -11.75
C ASN A 2 5.46 -5.45 -11.26
N LEU A 3 4.18 -5.23 -10.95
CA LEU A 3 3.69 -3.95 -10.45
C LEU A 3 4.35 -3.53 -9.13
N HIS A 4 4.63 -4.50 -8.26
CA HIS A 4 5.29 -4.27 -6.98
C HIS A 4 6.71 -3.66 -7.14
N ASP A 5 7.46 -4.05 -8.18
CA ASP A 5 8.81 -3.55 -8.45
C ASP A 5 8.79 -2.02 -8.71
N LEU A 6 7.71 -1.49 -9.28
CA LEU A 6 7.54 -0.05 -9.53
C LEU A 6 7.45 0.76 -8.23
N PHE A 7 6.97 0.16 -7.13
CA PHE A 7 6.91 0.79 -5.81
C PHE A 7 8.13 0.46 -4.94
N ALA A 8 8.80 -0.67 -5.20
CA ALA A 8 10.02 -1.05 -4.51
C ALA A 8 11.24 -0.19 -4.91
N ILE A 9 11.36 0.22 -6.18
CA ILE A 9 12.49 1.04 -6.64
C ILE A 9 12.51 2.42 -5.94
N PRO A 10 11.40 3.17 -5.86
CA PRO A 10 11.36 4.45 -5.13
C PRO A 10 11.57 4.31 -3.62
N ARG A 11 11.17 3.19 -2.99
CA ARG A 11 11.45 2.94 -1.56
C ARG A 11 12.94 3.05 -1.26
N TRP A 12 13.81 2.51 -2.11
CA TRP A 12 15.27 2.53 -1.88
C TRP A 12 15.92 3.84 -2.33
N ARG A 13 15.44 4.42 -3.43
CA ARG A 13 16.07 5.61 -4.04
C ARG A 13 15.58 6.93 -3.45
N THR A 14 14.36 6.98 -2.96
CA THR A 14 13.73 8.23 -2.51
C THR A 14 12.66 7.97 -1.45
N PRO A 15 13.02 7.38 -0.29
CA PRO A 15 12.06 6.92 0.72
C PRO A 15 11.16 8.03 1.27
N GLY A 16 11.67 9.26 1.40
CA GLY A 16 10.91 10.42 1.88
C GLY A 16 10.07 11.13 0.81
N LYS A 17 10.11 10.68 -0.45
CA LYS A 17 9.28 11.26 -1.50
C LYS A 17 7.82 10.86 -1.27
N ILE A 18 6.92 11.81 -1.47
CA ILE A 18 5.49 11.58 -1.38
C ILE A 18 5.07 10.61 -2.49
N ALA A 19 4.41 9.53 -2.09
CA ALA A 19 3.91 8.46 -2.96
C ALA A 19 2.41 8.58 -3.19
N LEU A 20 1.68 9.01 -2.15
CA LEU A 20 0.24 9.18 -2.20
C LEU A 20 -0.15 10.47 -1.49
N GLU A 21 -0.90 11.30 -2.19
CA GLU A 21 -1.69 12.39 -1.63
C GLU A 21 -3.15 12.06 -1.88
N PHE A 22 -3.95 12.07 -0.83
CA PHE A 22 -5.37 11.81 -0.89
C PHE A 22 -6.11 12.95 -0.21
N GLU A 23 -7.16 13.41 -0.87
CA GLU A 23 -8.12 14.36 -0.32
C GLU A 23 -9.53 13.87 -0.66
N GLY A 24 -10.36 13.61 0.35
CA GLY A 24 -11.70 13.06 0.15
C GLY A 24 -12.44 12.82 1.48
N ASP A 25 -13.76 12.89 1.46
CA ASP A 25 -14.63 12.71 2.65
C ASP A 25 -14.23 13.59 3.85
N GLY A 26 -13.72 14.81 3.60
CA GLY A 26 -13.22 15.71 4.63
C GLY A 26 -11.91 15.26 5.30
N ARG A 27 -11.21 14.28 4.70
CA ARG A 27 -9.93 13.77 5.16
C ARG A 27 -8.85 14.06 4.13
N ALA A 28 -7.68 14.44 4.61
CA ALA A 28 -6.47 14.52 3.82
C ALA A 28 -5.44 13.54 4.39
N ALA A 29 -4.74 12.82 3.51
CA ALA A 29 -3.66 11.93 3.88
C ALA A 29 -2.49 12.09 2.91
N THR A 30 -1.29 12.12 3.46
CA THR A 30 -0.05 12.16 2.68
C THR A 30 0.85 11.06 3.16
N LEU A 31 1.22 10.14 2.27
CA LEU A 31 2.10 9.03 2.57
C LEU A 31 3.35 9.11 1.70
N THR A 32 4.50 9.02 2.34
CA THR A 32 5.78 8.81 1.65
C THR A 32 5.92 7.36 1.17
N TYR A 33 6.81 7.10 0.22
CA TYR A 33 7.09 5.73 -0.24
C TYR A 33 7.50 4.81 0.91
N ALA A 34 8.27 5.31 1.90
CA ALA A 34 8.63 4.53 3.08
C ALA A 34 7.41 4.15 3.94
N GLN A 35 6.50 5.11 4.19
CA GLN A 35 5.30 4.87 5.00
C GLN A 35 4.31 3.94 4.28
N LEU A 36 4.10 4.15 2.98
CA LEU A 36 3.25 3.31 2.15
C LEU A 36 3.73 1.85 2.20
N TYR A 37 5.02 1.63 1.98
CA TYR A 37 5.56 0.27 1.97
C TYR A 37 5.53 -0.37 3.37
N ALA A 38 5.79 0.39 4.44
CA ALA A 38 5.63 -0.12 5.80
C ALA A 38 4.17 -0.51 6.13
N ALA A 39 3.18 0.18 5.56
CA ALA A 39 1.78 -0.22 5.69
C ALA A 39 1.47 -1.50 4.90
N VAL A 40 1.96 -1.60 3.66
CA VAL A 40 1.82 -2.80 2.82
C VAL A 40 2.50 -4.02 3.44
N ASP A 41 3.72 -3.87 3.98
CA ASP A 41 4.45 -4.97 4.65
C ASP A 41 3.65 -5.52 5.84
N ARG A 42 3.03 -4.64 6.64
CA ARG A 42 2.16 -5.05 7.76
C ARG A 42 0.91 -5.76 7.29
N LEU A 43 0.26 -5.25 6.23
CA LEU A 43 -0.92 -5.89 5.65
C LEU A 43 -0.58 -7.28 5.11
N ALA A 44 0.51 -7.41 4.36
CA ALA A 44 0.98 -8.67 3.80
C ALA A 44 1.30 -9.69 4.89
N ALA A 45 1.95 -9.26 5.98
CA ALA A 45 2.20 -10.12 7.14
C ALA A 45 0.90 -10.59 7.81
N GLY A 46 -0.09 -9.69 7.95
CA GLY A 46 -1.42 -10.02 8.49
C GLY A 46 -2.17 -11.04 7.63
N LEU A 47 -2.20 -10.84 6.31
CA LEU A 47 -2.84 -11.78 5.38
C LEU A 47 -2.18 -13.15 5.39
N GLN A 48 -0.85 -13.20 5.47
CA GLN A 48 -0.11 -14.45 5.62
C GLN A 48 -0.42 -15.14 6.94
N ALA A 49 -0.52 -14.39 8.04
CA ALA A 49 -0.90 -14.92 9.35
C ALA A 49 -2.34 -15.45 9.38
N TRP A 50 -3.23 -14.91 8.55
CA TRP A 50 -4.58 -15.44 8.32
C TRP A 50 -4.62 -16.69 7.44
N GLY A 51 -3.48 -17.12 6.91
CA GLY A 51 -3.35 -18.35 6.13
C GLY A 51 -3.51 -18.16 4.62
N LEU A 52 -3.55 -16.91 4.13
CA LEU A 52 -3.69 -16.61 2.70
C LEU A 52 -2.48 -17.14 1.92
N ARG A 53 -2.76 -17.85 0.82
CA ARG A 53 -1.75 -18.45 -0.06
C ARG A 53 -1.72 -17.79 -1.43
N LYS A 54 -0.60 -17.95 -2.12
CA LYS A 54 -0.43 -17.49 -3.50
C LYS A 54 -1.51 -18.09 -4.39
N GLY A 55 -2.24 -17.24 -5.11
CA GLY A 55 -3.33 -17.63 -6.02
C GLY A 55 -4.72 -17.57 -5.39
N GLU A 56 -4.83 -17.34 -4.08
CA GLU A 56 -6.10 -17.08 -3.43
C GLU A 56 -6.59 -15.66 -3.71
N ARG A 57 -7.91 -15.46 -3.63
CA ARG A 57 -8.57 -14.20 -3.97
C ARG A 57 -8.93 -13.43 -2.71
N VAL A 58 -8.64 -12.13 -2.72
CA VAL A 58 -9.06 -11.18 -1.68
C VAL A 58 -10.03 -10.19 -2.32
N ALA A 59 -11.18 -9.98 -1.70
CA ALA A 59 -12.15 -9.00 -2.13
C ALA A 59 -12.04 -7.74 -1.26
N PHE A 60 -12.16 -6.58 -1.87
CA PHE A 60 -12.22 -5.30 -1.19
C PHE A 60 -13.59 -4.68 -1.47
N TYR A 61 -14.28 -4.25 -0.41
CA TYR A 61 -15.52 -3.49 -0.51
C TYR A 61 -15.36 -2.19 0.27
N CYS A 62 -14.94 -1.14 -0.44
CA CYS A 62 -14.60 0.15 0.13
C CYS A 62 -14.87 1.28 -0.87
N ASN A 63 -15.10 2.50 -0.36
CA ASN A 63 -15.06 3.70 -1.20
C ASN A 63 -13.61 4.09 -1.52
N SER A 64 -13.43 5.13 -2.35
CA SER A 64 -12.11 5.70 -2.62
C SER A 64 -11.49 6.23 -1.32
N ARG A 65 -10.43 5.55 -0.86
CA ARG A 65 -9.73 5.85 0.38
C ARG A 65 -8.25 5.51 0.25
N PRO A 66 -7.36 6.17 1.00
CA PRO A 66 -5.93 5.99 0.84
C PRO A 66 -5.46 4.57 1.14
N GLU A 67 -6.18 3.81 1.95
CA GLU A 67 -5.86 2.41 2.29
C GLU A 67 -6.10 1.41 1.15
N PHE A 68 -6.75 1.83 0.06
CA PHE A 68 -7.02 0.97 -1.10
C PHE A 68 -5.90 1.01 -2.16
N VAL A 69 -4.97 1.95 -2.07
CA VAL A 69 -3.82 2.11 -2.97
C VAL A 69 -2.73 1.10 -2.65
#